data_AF-A0A173TK75-F1
#
_entry.id   AF-A0A173TK75-F1
#
_cell.length_a   1.000
_cell.length_b   1.000
_cell.length_c   1.000
_cell.angle_alpha   90.00
_cell.angle_beta   90.00
_cell.angle_gamma   90.00
#
_symmetry.space_group_name_H-M   'P 1'
#
loop_
_entity.id
_entity.type
_entity.pdbx_description
1 polymer ?
#
loop_
_entity_poly.entity_id
_entity_poly.type
_entity_poly.pdbx_seq_one_letter_code
_entity_poly.pdbx_strand_id
1 'polypeptide(L)'
;MYYLRIYSSEKDGSIMLPFNNDLESLITYVVDQHERIIRYLESNNKKYEKIAFIWDKDRYDETLEVSIRNFDFGIFQSMNVQIFYDLTPEYDKEMHSEERIDRREVIHLEIMKKYPLKEKGIIDLMTRPEYYFVCAFTKEMALREGMDSHTARLRVGDIGVEYILSKKAEKRYGTIYKVKENKAIPNKHCIYDEIDFEDPDWEANLEIAMCKAFLQFYPLESTLKKENVDEVFRKIVGMRFNRISNIEYWILENLQVTKEDLPDFVIQESEINEEIRIGKADVDYVLDGTFGEGVLNKQYPDFSISYLMTNNNQMIITDARWN
;
A
#
# COMPACT_ATOMS: atom_id res chain seq x y z
N MET A 1 10.35 4.72 1.44
CA MET A 1 11.43 3.94 2.09
C MET A 1 11.95 2.92 1.12
N TYR A 2 13.25 2.91 0.83
CA TYR A 2 13.82 1.89 -0.03
C TYR A 2 14.06 0.58 0.74
N TYR A 3 13.89 -0.52 0.05
CA TYR A 3 14.14 -1.87 0.53
C TYR A 3 14.93 -2.63 -0.52
N LEU A 4 15.89 -3.42 -0.05
CA LEU A 4 16.55 -4.42 -0.86
C LEU A 4 16.06 -5.80 -0.41
N ARG A 5 15.48 -6.55 -1.34
CA ARG A 5 15.16 -7.95 -1.13
C ARG A 5 16.19 -8.82 -1.84
N ILE A 6 16.79 -9.75 -1.11
CA ILE A 6 17.76 -10.71 -1.66
C ILE A 6 17.17 -12.11 -1.54
N TYR A 7 17.07 -12.84 -2.65
CA TYR A 7 16.53 -14.20 -2.67
C TYR A 7 17.10 -15.04 -3.81
N SER A 8 17.09 -16.36 -3.65
CA SER A 8 17.45 -17.32 -4.69
C SER A 8 16.22 -17.79 -5.49
N SER A 9 16.45 -18.55 -6.56
CA SER A 9 15.43 -19.12 -7.44
C SER A 9 14.33 -19.90 -6.69
N GLU A 10 14.65 -20.53 -5.56
CA GLU A 10 13.72 -21.31 -4.74
C GLU A 10 12.84 -20.45 -3.82
N LYS A 11 13.18 -19.16 -3.66
CA LYS A 11 12.59 -18.23 -2.68
C LYS A 11 12.62 -18.71 -1.22
N ASP A 12 13.30 -19.82 -0.93
CA ASP A 12 13.51 -20.30 0.42
C ASP A 12 14.53 -19.41 1.13
N GLY A 13 14.05 -18.58 2.05
CA GLY A 13 14.85 -17.60 2.79
C GLY A 13 15.16 -16.34 1.99
N SER A 14 14.20 -15.41 1.91
CA SER A 14 14.48 -14.05 1.41
C SER A 14 14.94 -13.13 2.54
N ILE A 15 16.01 -12.37 2.32
CA ILE A 15 16.49 -11.32 3.23
C ILE A 15 15.90 -9.98 2.79
N MET A 16 15.36 -9.21 3.74
CA MET A 16 14.83 -7.86 3.50
C MET A 16 15.64 -6.85 4.30
N LEU A 17 16.27 -5.90 3.61
CA LEU A 17 17.10 -4.85 4.21
C LEU A 17 16.46 -3.47 3.97
N PRO A 18 16.13 -2.71 5.02
CA PRO A 18 15.58 -1.35 4.89
C PRO A 18 16.69 -0.31 4.73
N PHE A 19 16.46 0.70 3.88
CA PHE A 19 17.38 1.82 3.62
C PHE A 19 16.66 3.17 3.71
N ASN A 20 16.07 3.48 4.87
CA ASN A 20 15.44 4.76 5.32
C ASN A 20 15.44 5.98 4.37
N ASN A 21 14.89 5.85 3.16
CA ASN A 21 14.96 6.86 2.08
C ASN A 21 16.39 7.28 1.65
N ASP A 22 17.42 6.53 2.03
CA ASP A 22 18.81 6.81 1.64
C ASP A 22 19.18 5.96 0.42
N LEU A 23 18.92 6.53 -0.75
CA LEU A 23 19.19 5.87 -2.03
C LEU A 23 20.70 5.65 -2.26
N GLU A 24 21.56 6.57 -1.84
CA GLU A 24 23.01 6.46 -2.06
C GLU A 24 23.63 5.35 -1.21
N SER A 25 23.20 5.20 0.05
CA SER A 25 23.61 4.05 0.87
C SER A 25 23.11 2.73 0.29
N LEU A 26 21.89 2.71 -0.26
CA LEU A 26 21.36 1.52 -0.94
C LEU A 26 22.19 1.17 -2.18
N ILE A 27 22.48 2.16 -3.04
CA ILE A 27 23.27 1.97 -4.26
C ILE A 27 24.64 1.41 -3.89
N THR A 28 25.33 2.04 -2.94
CA THR A 28 26.65 1.61 -2.46
C THR A 28 26.61 0.16 -1.99
N TYR A 29 25.58 -0.20 -1.22
CA TYR A 29 25.42 -1.56 -0.71
C TYR A 29 25.13 -2.57 -1.83
N VAL A 30 24.20 -2.28 -2.74
CA VAL A 30 23.85 -3.18 -3.85
C VAL A 30 25.06 -3.43 -4.75
N VAL A 31 25.81 -2.39 -5.09
CA VAL A 31 27.01 -2.50 -5.93
C VAL A 31 28.09 -3.35 -5.23
N ASP A 32 28.37 -3.09 -3.95
CA ASP A 32 29.32 -3.89 -3.16
C ASP A 32 28.87 -5.36 -3.03
N GLN A 33 27.58 -5.61 -2.76
CA GLN A 33 27.06 -6.98 -2.68
C GLN A 33 27.14 -7.72 -4.01
N HIS A 34 26.75 -7.06 -5.11
CA HIS A 34 26.86 -7.61 -6.46
C HIS A 34 28.30 -8.06 -6.77
N GLU A 35 29.28 -7.19 -6.53
CA GLU A 35 30.68 -7.54 -6.73
C GLU A 35 31.19 -8.66 -5.83
N ARG A 36 30.76 -8.69 -4.56
CA ARG A 36 31.16 -9.74 -3.61
C ARG A 36 30.61 -11.09 -4.01
N ILE A 37 29.34 -11.15 -4.45
CA ILE A 37 28.70 -12.38 -4.91
C ILE A 37 29.43 -12.90 -6.15
N ILE A 38 29.69 -12.04 -7.14
CA ILE A 38 30.42 -12.44 -8.36
C ILE A 38 31.81 -12.99 -7.98
N ARG A 39 32.59 -12.25 -7.18
CA ARG A 39 33.92 -12.70 -6.73
C ARG A 39 33.86 -14.03 -5.99
N TYR A 40 32.83 -14.24 -5.17
CA TYR A 40 32.63 -15.51 -4.47
C TYR A 40 32.34 -16.66 -5.45
N LEU A 41 31.45 -16.46 -6.42
CA LEU A 41 31.11 -17.48 -7.41
C LEU A 41 32.34 -17.82 -8.29
N GLU A 42 33.03 -16.82 -8.81
CA GLU A 42 34.21 -17.00 -9.66
C GLU A 42 35.38 -17.68 -8.95
N SER A 43 35.60 -17.35 -7.66
CA SER A 43 36.67 -17.99 -6.87
C SER A 43 36.38 -19.45 -6.51
N ASN A 44 35.13 -19.91 -6.65
CA ASN A 44 34.70 -21.28 -6.37
C ASN A 44 34.37 -22.06 -7.65
N ASN A 45 35.25 -21.98 -8.66
CA ASN A 45 35.08 -22.63 -9.96
C ASN A 45 34.93 -24.16 -9.95
N LYS A 46 35.18 -24.84 -8.82
CA LYS A 46 34.87 -26.26 -8.63
C LYS A 46 33.38 -26.53 -8.40
N LYS A 47 32.62 -25.50 -8.04
CA LYS A 47 31.21 -25.57 -7.65
C LYS A 47 30.29 -24.82 -8.60
N TYR A 48 30.75 -23.72 -9.17
CA TYR A 48 29.93 -22.81 -9.98
C TYR A 48 30.57 -22.56 -11.34
N GLU A 49 29.76 -22.48 -12.39
CA GLU A 49 30.17 -22.19 -13.75
C GLU A 49 29.15 -21.28 -14.47
N LYS A 50 29.52 -20.77 -15.67
CA LYS A 50 28.67 -19.95 -16.55
C LYS A 50 27.98 -18.76 -15.84
N ILE A 51 28.76 -18.06 -15.03
CA ILE A 51 28.30 -16.89 -14.26
C ILE A 51 27.97 -15.75 -15.23
N ALA A 52 26.78 -15.18 -15.09
CA ALA A 52 26.33 -14.02 -15.86
C ALA A 52 25.45 -13.12 -14.98
N PHE A 53 25.22 -11.87 -15.38
CA PHE A 53 24.36 -10.95 -14.65
C PHE A 53 23.63 -10.01 -15.60
N ILE A 54 22.46 -9.53 -15.18
CA ILE A 54 21.64 -8.55 -15.91
C ILE A 54 20.82 -7.70 -14.93
N TRP A 55 20.36 -6.53 -15.36
CA TRP A 55 19.40 -5.70 -14.64
C TRP A 55 18.32 -5.13 -15.58
N ASP A 56 17.16 -4.78 -15.01
CA ASP A 56 15.88 -4.50 -15.73
C ASP A 56 15.91 -3.40 -16.81
N LYS A 57 16.99 -2.64 -16.95
CA LYS A 57 17.20 -1.68 -18.03
C LYS A 57 18.66 -1.60 -18.42
N ASP A 58 19.23 -2.70 -18.89
CA ASP A 58 20.52 -2.70 -19.56
C ASP A 58 20.40 -1.97 -20.92
N ARG A 59 20.25 -0.65 -20.88
CA ARG A 59 20.52 0.21 -22.04
C ARG A 59 22.04 0.15 -22.20
N TYR A 60 22.49 -0.58 -23.22
CA TYR A 60 23.89 -0.81 -23.56
C TYR A 60 24.85 0.29 -23.05
N ASP A 61 25.81 -0.12 -22.20
CA ASP A 61 26.95 0.63 -21.64
C ASP A 61 26.77 1.40 -20.30
N GLU A 62 25.63 1.32 -19.61
CA GLU A 62 25.47 1.93 -18.28
C GLU A 62 25.97 1.01 -17.13
N THR A 63 26.63 1.55 -16.12
CA THR A 63 27.03 0.79 -14.92
C THR A 63 25.81 0.46 -14.05
N LEU A 64 25.90 -0.56 -13.19
CA LEU A 64 24.83 -0.87 -12.23
C LEU A 64 24.48 0.33 -11.34
N GLU A 65 25.50 1.07 -10.88
CA GLU A 65 25.32 2.30 -10.09
C GLU A 65 24.47 3.34 -10.83
N VAL A 66 24.82 3.62 -12.09
CA VAL A 66 24.10 4.60 -12.93
C VAL A 66 22.68 4.10 -13.23
N SER A 67 22.53 2.80 -13.50
CA SER A 67 21.24 2.19 -13.78
C SER A 67 20.27 2.32 -12.59
N ILE A 68 20.75 2.09 -11.36
CA ILE A 68 19.93 2.27 -10.15
C ILE A 68 19.56 3.75 -9.94
N ARG A 69 20.50 4.69 -10.13
CA ARG A 69 20.21 6.13 -10.02
C ARG A 69 19.17 6.61 -11.03
N ASN A 70 19.23 6.09 -12.25
CA ASN A 70 18.32 6.46 -13.33
C ASN A 70 17.00 5.68 -13.31
N PHE A 71 16.85 4.72 -12.39
CA PHE A 71 15.65 3.93 -12.31
C PHE A 71 14.52 4.75 -11.67
N ASP A 72 13.45 4.94 -12.44
CA ASP A 72 12.21 5.49 -11.91
C ASP A 72 11.52 4.43 -11.06
N PHE A 73 11.71 4.52 -9.75
CA PHE A 73 11.19 3.53 -8.82
C PHE A 73 9.67 3.50 -8.72
N GLY A 74 8.95 4.53 -9.19
CA GLY A 74 7.47 4.59 -9.22
C GLY A 74 6.78 4.07 -7.95
N ILE A 75 5.45 3.90 -7.96
CA ILE A 75 4.76 3.38 -6.76
C ILE A 75 4.76 1.84 -6.70
N PHE A 76 4.79 1.18 -7.87
CA PHE A 76 4.80 -0.29 -7.99
C PHE A 76 5.97 -0.82 -8.80
N GLN A 77 7.00 0.00 -9.06
CA GLN A 77 8.16 -0.47 -9.81
C GLN A 77 9.23 -0.97 -8.84
N SER A 78 9.88 -2.04 -9.25
CA SER A 78 11.06 -2.58 -8.60
C SER A 78 12.13 -2.78 -9.66
N MET A 79 13.38 -2.52 -9.32
CA MET A 79 14.50 -2.86 -10.17
C MET A 79 15.05 -4.21 -9.72
N ASN A 80 15.04 -5.20 -10.59
CA ASN A 80 15.76 -6.45 -10.37
C ASN A 80 17.18 -6.35 -10.93
N VAL A 81 18.13 -6.82 -10.12
CA VAL A 81 19.47 -7.22 -10.56
C VAL A 81 19.56 -8.73 -10.35
N GLN A 82 19.86 -9.46 -11.43
CA GLN A 82 19.88 -10.92 -11.43
C GLN A 82 21.30 -11.40 -11.69
N ILE A 83 21.78 -12.33 -10.87
CA ILE A 83 23.05 -13.03 -11.06
C ILE A 83 22.71 -14.50 -11.34
N PHE A 84 23.06 -14.95 -12.53
CA PHE A 84 22.88 -16.31 -13.01
C PHE A 84 24.15 -17.12 -12.82
N TYR A 85 24.01 -18.38 -12.44
CA TYR A 85 25.11 -19.33 -12.44
C TYR A 85 24.57 -20.76 -12.60
N ASP A 86 25.40 -21.64 -13.15
CA ASP A 86 25.12 -23.07 -13.22
C ASP A 86 25.99 -23.77 -12.15
N LEU A 87 25.49 -24.85 -11.56
CA LEU A 87 26.29 -25.71 -10.69
C LEU A 87 27.17 -26.65 -11.54
N THR A 88 28.37 -26.96 -11.07
CA THR A 88 29.17 -28.00 -11.71
C THR A 88 28.48 -29.36 -11.56
N PRO A 89 28.61 -30.29 -12.53
CA PRO A 89 27.93 -31.59 -12.48
C PRO A 89 28.26 -32.42 -11.23
N GLU A 90 29.43 -32.24 -10.63
CA GLU A 90 29.84 -32.90 -9.38
C GLU A 90 29.12 -32.30 -8.18
N TYR A 91 29.04 -30.98 -8.09
CA TYR A 91 28.45 -30.27 -6.95
C TYR A 91 26.92 -30.33 -6.96
N ASP A 92 26.32 -30.28 -8.16
CA ASP A 92 24.89 -30.45 -8.37
C ASP A 92 24.38 -31.79 -7.79
N LYS A 93 25.13 -32.89 -8.02
CA LYS A 93 24.83 -34.21 -7.46
C LYS A 93 24.95 -34.30 -5.94
N GLU A 94 25.82 -33.49 -5.33
CA GLU A 94 25.95 -33.44 -3.86
C GLU A 94 24.76 -32.72 -3.23
N MET A 95 24.22 -31.72 -3.92
CA MET A 95 23.12 -30.88 -3.44
C MET A 95 21.73 -31.43 -3.77
N HIS A 96 21.57 -32.09 -4.92
CA HIS A 96 20.29 -32.57 -5.43
C HIS A 96 20.32 -34.08 -5.65
N SER A 97 19.38 -34.79 -5.03
CA SER A 97 19.37 -36.26 -4.93
C SER A 97 18.68 -36.98 -6.10
N GLU A 98 18.09 -36.25 -7.05
CA GLU A 98 17.32 -36.82 -8.17
C GLU A 98 17.79 -36.30 -9.55
N GLU A 99 17.29 -36.96 -10.61
CA GLU A 99 17.74 -36.86 -12.00
C GLU A 99 18.08 -35.44 -12.50
N ARG A 100 19.25 -35.36 -13.15
CA ARG A 100 19.85 -34.18 -13.80
C ARG A 100 18.83 -33.35 -14.57
N ILE A 101 18.42 -32.22 -13.99
CA ILE A 101 17.83 -31.11 -14.72
C ILE A 101 18.93 -30.05 -14.82
N ASP A 102 19.36 -29.69 -16.04
CA ASP A 102 20.23 -28.52 -16.24
C ASP A 102 19.51 -27.31 -15.64
N ARG A 103 19.91 -26.94 -14.42
CA ARG A 103 19.26 -25.89 -13.65
C ARG A 103 20.21 -24.71 -13.55
N ARG A 104 19.77 -23.59 -14.13
CA ARG A 104 20.40 -22.31 -13.92
C ARG A 104 19.86 -21.71 -12.64
N GLU A 105 20.73 -21.50 -11.68
CA GLU A 105 20.42 -20.80 -10.44
C GLU A 105 20.44 -19.29 -10.66
N VAL A 106 19.61 -18.60 -9.88
CA VAL A 106 19.47 -17.14 -9.95
C VAL A 106 19.46 -16.57 -8.55
N ILE A 107 20.32 -15.59 -8.30
CA ILE A 107 20.23 -14.70 -7.15
C ILE A 107 19.60 -13.39 -7.62
N HIS A 108 18.53 -12.99 -6.96
CA HIS A 108 17.83 -11.75 -7.17
C HIS A 108 18.21 -10.74 -6.10
N LEU A 109 18.59 -9.55 -6.53
CA LEU A 109 18.69 -8.33 -5.72
C LEU A 109 17.59 -7.40 -6.22
N GLU A 110 16.42 -7.45 -5.58
CA GLU A 110 15.24 -6.68 -5.94
C GLU A 110 15.19 -5.41 -5.10
N ILE A 111 15.38 -4.27 -5.76
CA ILE A 111 15.33 -2.94 -5.17
C ILE A 111 13.90 -2.41 -5.32
N MET A 112 13.28 -2.08 -4.19
CA MET A 112 11.92 -1.55 -4.15
C MET A 112 11.92 -0.23 -3.40
N LYS A 113 11.13 0.72 -3.89
CA LYS A 113 10.72 1.85 -3.07
C LYS A 113 9.34 1.54 -2.51
N LYS A 114 9.26 1.17 -1.23
CA LYS A 114 7.95 1.14 -0.57
C LYS A 114 7.53 2.56 -0.29
N TYR A 115 6.46 2.95 -0.96
CA TYR A 115 5.61 4.02 -0.48
C TYR A 115 4.86 3.47 0.73
N PRO A 116 4.78 4.21 1.85
CA PRO A 116 3.95 3.83 2.98
C PRO A 116 2.45 4.03 2.63
N LEU A 117 2.01 3.45 1.52
CA LEU A 117 0.60 3.37 1.15
C LEU A 117 -0.04 2.33 2.04
N LYS A 118 -0.62 2.80 3.15
CA LYS A 118 -1.40 1.96 4.07
C LYS A 118 -2.86 1.80 3.63
N GLU A 119 -3.34 2.70 2.77
CA GLU A 119 -4.74 2.75 2.35
C GLU A 119 -5.00 1.80 1.18
N LYS A 120 -5.62 0.65 1.47
CA LYS A 120 -6.00 -0.37 0.49
C LYS A 120 -6.77 0.21 -0.70
N GLY A 121 -7.66 1.18 -0.48
CA GLY A 121 -8.41 1.84 -1.55
C GLY A 121 -7.53 2.54 -2.59
N ILE A 122 -6.37 3.08 -2.19
CA ILE A 122 -5.41 3.69 -3.13
C ILE A 122 -4.72 2.60 -3.93
N ILE A 123 -4.30 1.50 -3.29
CA ILE A 123 -3.66 0.37 -3.99
C ILE A 123 -4.63 -0.25 -5.01
N ASP A 124 -5.86 -0.51 -4.60
CA ASP A 124 -6.91 -1.06 -5.47
C ASP A 124 -7.24 -0.13 -6.64
N LEU A 125 -7.15 1.19 -6.44
CA LEU A 125 -7.32 2.17 -7.51
C LEU A 125 -6.17 2.11 -8.52
N MET A 126 -4.94 2.16 -8.03
CA MET A 126 -3.75 2.29 -8.87
C MET A 126 -3.39 1.01 -9.63
N THR A 127 -3.86 -0.14 -9.15
CA THR A 127 -3.70 -1.44 -9.82
C THR A 127 -4.75 -1.69 -10.90
N ARG A 128 -5.72 -0.79 -11.10
CA ARG A 128 -6.71 -0.94 -12.18
C ARG A 128 -6.03 -0.83 -13.55
N PRO A 129 -6.38 -1.69 -14.52
CA PRO A 129 -5.83 -1.60 -15.89
C PRO A 129 -6.05 -0.26 -16.57
N GLU A 130 -7.11 0.45 -16.20
CA GLU A 130 -7.47 1.76 -16.76
C GLU A 130 -6.98 2.95 -15.93
N TYR A 131 -6.25 2.69 -14.84
CA TYR A 131 -5.62 3.74 -14.04
C TYR A 131 -4.52 4.43 -14.83
N TYR A 132 -4.51 5.75 -14.78
CA TYR A 132 -3.51 6.57 -15.45
C TYR A 132 -3.26 7.86 -14.69
N PHE A 133 -2.00 8.13 -14.35
CA PHE A 133 -1.55 9.38 -13.77
C PHE A 133 -0.51 10.05 -14.68
N VAL A 134 -0.63 11.36 -14.87
CA VAL A 134 0.36 12.20 -15.55
C VAL A 134 0.51 13.52 -14.83
N CYS A 135 1.76 13.86 -14.52
CA CYS A 135 2.17 15.18 -14.12
C CYS A 135 2.77 15.92 -15.34
N ALA A 136 2.16 17.02 -15.79
CA ALA A 136 2.62 17.76 -16.97
C ALA A 136 3.57 18.92 -16.61
N PHE A 137 4.16 18.91 -15.42
CA PHE A 137 5.03 19.97 -14.93
C PHE A 137 6.17 19.40 -14.08
N THR A 138 7.34 20.04 -14.13
CA THR A 138 8.50 19.65 -13.31
C THR A 138 8.54 20.41 -11.98
N LYS A 139 9.43 19.99 -11.07
CA LYS A 139 9.73 20.74 -9.83
C LYS A 139 10.09 22.20 -10.13
N GLU A 140 10.94 22.45 -11.12
CA GLU A 140 11.34 23.81 -11.52
C GLU A 140 10.15 24.62 -12.04
N MET A 141 9.24 24.00 -12.78
CA MET A 141 8.02 24.63 -13.27
C MET A 141 7.06 24.98 -12.12
N ALA A 142 6.89 24.07 -11.17
CA ALA A 142 6.10 24.31 -9.95
C ALA A 142 6.72 25.43 -9.08
N LEU A 143 8.05 25.53 -9.05
CA LEU A 143 8.80 26.49 -8.26
C LEU A 143 9.03 27.85 -8.94
N ARG A 144 8.92 27.95 -10.27
CA ARG A 144 9.16 29.19 -11.04
C ARG A 144 8.09 30.26 -10.77
N GLU A 145 8.51 31.52 -10.75
CA GLU A 145 7.61 32.68 -10.74
C GLU A 145 7.14 33.01 -12.16
N GLY A 146 5.84 32.88 -12.44
CA GLY A 146 5.25 33.22 -13.74
C GLY A 146 4.06 32.34 -14.08
N MET A 147 3.06 32.92 -14.74
CA MET A 147 1.77 32.29 -15.04
C MET A 147 1.90 31.30 -16.20
N ASP A 148 1.82 30.01 -15.86
CA ASP A 148 1.04 29.03 -16.60
C ASP A 148 0.38 28.11 -15.56
N SER A 149 -0.91 27.81 -15.72
CA SER A 149 -1.57 26.85 -14.85
C SER A 149 -0.98 25.47 -15.11
N HIS A 150 -0.23 24.94 -14.15
CA HIS A 150 0.33 23.61 -14.25
C HIS A 150 -0.72 22.58 -13.86
N THR A 151 -0.85 21.53 -14.68
CA THR A 151 -1.88 20.50 -14.50
C THR A 151 -1.27 19.12 -14.30
N ALA A 152 -1.76 18.41 -13.30
CA ALA A 152 -1.60 16.96 -13.20
C ALA A 152 -2.98 16.31 -13.35
N ARG A 153 -3.03 15.12 -13.94
CA ARG A 153 -4.28 14.40 -14.24
C ARG A 153 -4.18 12.98 -13.75
N LEU A 154 -5.25 12.53 -13.11
CA LEU A 154 -5.47 11.13 -12.75
C LEU A 154 -6.78 10.68 -13.39
N ARG A 155 -6.76 9.53 -14.08
CA ARG A 155 -7.90 8.94 -14.80
C ARG A 155 -8.10 7.49 -14.40
N VAL A 156 -9.36 7.06 -14.47
CA VAL A 156 -9.78 5.66 -14.54
C VAL A 156 -10.90 5.58 -15.56
N GLY A 157 -10.60 5.12 -16.78
CA GLY A 157 -11.52 5.22 -17.91
C GLY A 157 -11.96 6.68 -18.16
N ASP A 158 -13.27 6.93 -18.21
CA ASP A 158 -13.86 8.25 -18.54
C ASP A 158 -13.98 9.22 -17.34
N ILE A 159 -13.59 8.78 -16.14
CA ILE A 159 -13.64 9.60 -14.91
C ILE A 159 -12.23 9.90 -14.41
N GLY A 160 -12.09 10.97 -13.65
CA GLY A 160 -10.78 11.39 -13.17
C GLY A 160 -10.79 12.61 -12.28
N VAL A 161 -9.60 13.01 -11.87
CA VAL A 161 -9.36 14.27 -11.19
C VAL A 161 -8.24 15.03 -11.88
N GLU A 162 -8.28 16.36 -11.78
CA GLU A 162 -7.26 17.24 -12.32
C GLU A 162 -6.78 18.16 -11.19
N TYR A 163 -5.47 18.13 -10.92
CA TYR A 163 -4.83 19.07 -10.02
C TYR A 163 -4.39 20.29 -10.81
N ILE A 164 -4.75 21.47 -10.35
CA ILE A 164 -4.33 22.75 -10.91
C ILE A 164 -3.54 23.51 -9.84
N LEU A 165 -2.29 23.84 -10.15
CA LEU A 165 -1.46 24.73 -9.33
C LEU A 165 -1.73 26.18 -9.72
N SER A 166 -2.14 27.02 -8.76
CA SER A 166 -2.47 28.44 -8.98
C SER A 166 -1.77 29.35 -7.96
N LYS A 167 -1.58 30.63 -8.29
CA LYS A 167 -1.03 31.67 -7.39
C LYS A 167 -2.11 32.70 -7.06
N LYS A 168 -2.34 32.98 -5.77
CA LYS A 168 -3.27 34.01 -5.29
C LYS A 168 -2.67 34.67 -4.06
N ALA A 169 -2.53 36.00 -4.10
CA ALA A 169 -1.96 36.80 -3.00
C ALA A 169 -0.62 36.24 -2.47
N GLU A 170 0.33 35.99 -3.39
CA GLU A 170 1.69 35.49 -3.11
C GLU A 170 1.77 34.07 -2.50
N LYS A 171 0.64 33.42 -2.23
CA LYS A 171 0.57 32.00 -1.87
C LYS A 171 0.22 31.14 -3.08
N ARG A 172 0.90 30.00 -3.20
CA ARG A 172 0.54 28.94 -4.14
C ARG A 172 -0.48 28.02 -3.49
N TYR A 173 -1.50 27.64 -4.24
CA TYR A 173 -2.52 26.71 -3.79
C TYR A 173 -2.74 25.66 -4.87
N GLY A 174 -2.78 24.41 -4.43
CA GLY A 174 -3.15 23.27 -5.25
C GLY A 174 -4.64 23.04 -5.14
N THR A 175 -5.34 22.91 -6.26
CA THR A 175 -6.77 22.57 -6.24
C THR A 175 -7.02 21.36 -7.09
N ILE A 176 -7.67 20.35 -6.51
CA ILE A 176 -8.08 19.14 -7.23
C ILE A 176 -9.55 19.25 -7.62
N TYR A 177 -9.81 19.10 -8.92
CA TYR A 177 -11.12 19.18 -9.54
C TYR A 177 -11.61 17.78 -9.93
N LYS A 178 -12.90 17.52 -9.70
CA LYS A 178 -13.59 16.36 -10.25
C LYS A 178 -13.71 16.49 -11.77
N VAL A 179 -13.41 15.45 -12.53
CA VAL A 179 -13.57 15.41 -13.98
C VAL A 179 -14.40 14.20 -14.41
N LYS A 180 -15.41 14.43 -15.25
CA LYS A 180 -16.23 13.38 -15.89
C LYS A 180 -16.33 13.69 -17.38
N GLU A 181 -16.20 12.67 -18.24
CA GLU A 181 -16.32 12.85 -19.72
C GLU A 181 -15.41 13.98 -20.24
N ASN A 182 -14.17 14.04 -19.72
CA ASN A 182 -13.17 15.07 -20.06
C ASN A 182 -13.56 16.52 -19.75
N LYS A 183 -14.56 16.77 -18.88
CA LYS A 183 -14.94 18.12 -18.42
C LYS A 183 -14.79 18.26 -16.91
N ALA A 184 -14.04 19.28 -16.47
CA ALA A 184 -13.93 19.63 -15.07
C ALA A 184 -15.29 20.11 -14.54
N ILE A 185 -15.72 19.56 -13.40
CA ILE A 185 -16.98 19.89 -12.73
C ILE A 185 -16.69 20.94 -11.65
N PRO A 186 -17.13 22.21 -11.80
CA PRO A 186 -16.67 23.34 -10.97
C PRO A 186 -17.09 23.35 -9.49
N ASN A 187 -17.80 22.33 -8.98
CA ASN A 187 -18.55 22.43 -7.73
C ASN A 187 -18.08 21.51 -6.58
N LYS A 188 -16.98 20.78 -6.75
CA LYS A 188 -16.33 20.07 -5.64
C LYS A 188 -14.82 20.23 -5.77
N HIS A 189 -14.26 21.11 -4.93
CA HIS A 189 -12.82 21.32 -4.85
C HIS A 189 -12.32 20.72 -3.55
N CYS A 190 -11.27 19.92 -3.61
CA CYS A 190 -10.43 19.64 -2.45
C CYS A 190 -9.23 20.60 -2.54
N ILE A 191 -9.13 21.53 -1.59
CA ILE A 191 -7.96 22.39 -1.48
C ILE A 191 -6.84 21.53 -0.91
N TYR A 192 -5.75 21.41 -1.66
CA TYR A 192 -4.54 20.69 -1.29
C TYR A 192 -3.39 21.69 -1.28
N ASP A 193 -3.25 22.39 -0.15
CA ASP A 193 -2.21 23.41 0.05
C ASP A 193 -0.88 22.82 0.57
N GLU A 194 -0.75 21.49 0.60
CA GLU A 194 0.29 20.79 1.37
C GLU A 194 1.35 20.05 0.52
N ILE A 195 1.34 20.18 -0.81
CA ILE A 195 2.40 19.57 -1.62
C ILE A 195 3.69 20.39 -1.46
N ASP A 196 4.65 19.83 -0.73
CA ASP A 196 6.00 20.36 -0.65
C ASP A 196 6.77 19.98 -1.91
N PHE A 197 6.90 20.91 -2.85
CA PHE A 197 7.67 20.72 -4.08
C PHE A 197 9.19 20.64 -3.84
N GLU A 198 9.67 20.95 -2.64
CA GLU A 198 11.07 20.74 -2.30
C GLU A 198 11.37 19.28 -1.94
N ASP A 199 10.36 18.50 -1.53
CA ASP A 199 10.47 17.07 -1.24
C ASP A 199 10.89 16.30 -2.51
N PRO A 200 11.96 15.47 -2.47
CA PRO A 200 12.33 14.59 -3.58
C PRO A 200 11.19 13.69 -4.09
N ASP A 201 10.22 13.36 -3.24
CA ASP A 201 9.09 12.48 -3.54
C ASP A 201 7.79 13.25 -3.87
N TRP A 202 7.87 14.56 -4.10
CA TRP A 202 6.70 15.44 -4.30
C TRP A 202 5.71 14.94 -5.37
N GLU A 203 6.19 14.36 -6.46
CA GLU A 203 5.34 13.89 -7.57
C GLU A 203 4.49 12.69 -7.15
N ALA A 204 5.10 11.76 -6.42
CA ALA A 204 4.38 10.62 -5.88
C ALA A 204 3.44 11.06 -4.74
N ASN A 205 3.86 12.01 -3.89
CA ASN A 205 2.98 12.60 -2.89
C ASN A 205 1.75 13.28 -3.53
N LEU A 206 1.94 13.94 -4.68
CA LEU A 206 0.87 14.50 -5.48
C LEU A 206 -0.04 13.42 -6.06
N GLU A 207 0.52 12.34 -6.63
CA GLU A 207 -0.26 11.20 -7.13
C GLU A 207 -1.13 10.56 -6.03
N ILE A 208 -0.57 10.38 -4.83
CA ILE A 208 -1.29 9.86 -3.66
C ILE A 208 -2.41 10.81 -3.23
N ALA A 209 -2.13 12.12 -3.15
CA ALA A 209 -3.15 13.13 -2.84
C ALA A 209 -4.30 13.13 -3.88
N MET A 210 -3.95 12.98 -5.15
CA MET A 210 -4.92 12.86 -6.24
C MET A 210 -5.71 11.55 -6.17
N CYS A 211 -5.10 10.43 -5.78
CA CYS A 211 -5.81 9.17 -5.52
C CYS A 211 -6.84 9.34 -4.40
N LYS A 212 -6.46 9.96 -3.28
CA LYS A 212 -7.38 10.26 -2.16
C LYS A 212 -8.56 11.09 -2.62
N ALA A 213 -8.29 12.18 -3.33
CA ALA A 213 -9.34 13.04 -3.88
C ALA A 213 -10.22 12.30 -4.91
N PHE A 214 -9.63 11.44 -5.74
CA PHE A 214 -10.39 10.60 -6.68
C PHE A 214 -11.35 9.69 -5.92
N LEU A 215 -10.89 8.97 -4.89
CA LEU A 215 -11.72 8.08 -4.07
C LEU A 215 -12.83 8.83 -3.33
N GLN A 216 -12.60 10.09 -2.94
CA GLN A 216 -13.66 10.95 -2.39
C GLN A 216 -14.74 11.31 -3.42
N PHE A 217 -14.36 11.53 -4.69
CA PHE A 217 -15.29 11.91 -5.75
C PHE A 217 -15.95 10.76 -6.49
N TYR A 218 -15.23 9.65 -6.59
CA TYR A 218 -15.54 8.40 -7.28
C TYR A 218 -15.12 7.25 -6.37
N PRO A 219 -15.86 7.02 -5.28
CA PRO A 219 -15.55 5.91 -4.42
C PRO A 219 -15.57 4.62 -5.24
N LEU A 220 -14.53 3.80 -5.10
CA LEU A 220 -14.56 2.44 -5.64
C LEU A 220 -15.82 1.78 -5.06
N GLU A 221 -16.61 1.11 -5.89
CA GLU A 221 -17.74 0.34 -5.37
C GLU A 221 -17.19 -0.65 -4.34
N SER A 222 -17.45 -0.36 -3.06
CA SER A 222 -17.17 -1.31 -2.00
C SER A 222 -18.04 -2.53 -2.29
N THR A 223 -17.42 -3.72 -2.32
CA THR A 223 -18.15 -4.99 -2.32
C THR A 223 -19.09 -5.07 -1.10
N LEU A 224 -18.72 -4.37 -0.02
CA LEU A 224 -19.53 -4.15 1.16
C LEU A 224 -20.54 -3.01 0.91
N LYS A 225 -21.82 -3.33 1.00
CA LYS A 225 -22.89 -2.33 0.96
C LYS A 225 -23.37 -2.02 2.37
N LYS A 226 -23.78 -0.77 2.63
CA LYS A 226 -24.30 -0.38 3.94
C LYS A 226 -25.48 -1.26 4.33
N GLU A 227 -26.32 -1.62 3.36
CA GLU A 227 -27.49 -2.47 3.57
C GLU A 227 -27.10 -3.87 4.07
N ASN A 228 -25.96 -4.40 3.62
CA ASN A 228 -25.44 -5.70 4.09
C ASN A 228 -25.03 -5.60 5.56
N VAL A 229 -24.34 -4.52 5.94
CA VAL A 229 -23.94 -4.28 7.32
C VAL A 229 -25.15 -4.01 8.22
N ASP A 230 -26.12 -3.23 7.74
CA ASP A 230 -27.38 -2.99 8.44
C ASP A 230 -28.13 -4.31 8.71
N GLU A 231 -28.04 -5.28 7.80
CA GLU A 231 -28.60 -6.62 8.00
C GLU A 231 -27.84 -7.42 9.07
N VAL A 232 -26.51 -7.35 9.06
CA VAL A 232 -25.66 -7.99 10.08
C VAL A 232 -25.91 -7.39 11.46
N PHE A 233 -26.04 -6.07 11.57
CA PHE A 233 -26.41 -5.38 12.81
C PHE A 233 -27.78 -5.82 13.32
N ARG A 234 -28.77 -6.03 12.44
CA ARG A 234 -30.06 -6.60 12.85
C ARG A 234 -29.95 -8.06 13.32
N LYS A 235 -29.12 -8.86 12.66
CA LYS A 235 -28.96 -10.30 12.94
C LYS A 235 -28.21 -10.57 14.25
N ILE A 236 -27.29 -9.69 14.65
CA ILE A 236 -26.46 -9.91 15.83
C ILE A 236 -27.21 -9.67 17.15
N VAL A 237 -28.28 -8.87 17.13
CA VAL A 237 -29.09 -8.57 18.31
C VAL A 237 -29.71 -9.85 18.88
N GLY A 238 -29.56 -10.04 20.19
CA GLY A 238 -30.00 -11.23 20.93
C GLY A 238 -29.00 -12.39 20.93
N MET A 239 -27.91 -12.31 20.15
CA MET A 239 -26.87 -13.34 20.16
C MET A 239 -26.00 -13.25 21.42
N ARG A 240 -25.33 -14.36 21.74
CA ARG A 240 -24.49 -14.49 22.93
C ARG A 240 -23.04 -14.77 22.55
N PHE A 241 -22.13 -14.02 23.14
CA PHE A 241 -20.69 -14.16 22.90
C PHE A 241 -19.92 -14.19 24.22
N ASN A 242 -18.83 -14.94 24.23
CA ASN A 242 -17.95 -15.04 25.41
C ASN A 242 -16.73 -14.10 25.32
N ARG A 243 -16.44 -13.56 24.12
CA ARG A 243 -15.26 -12.73 23.83
C ARG A 243 -15.56 -11.78 22.67
N ILE A 244 -14.95 -10.59 22.68
CA ILE A 244 -15.06 -9.60 21.61
C ILE A 244 -14.57 -10.18 20.28
N SER A 245 -13.49 -10.95 20.29
CA SER A 245 -12.96 -11.64 19.11
C SER A 245 -14.01 -12.54 18.41
N ASN A 246 -14.96 -13.11 19.15
CA ASN A 246 -16.00 -13.95 18.58
C ASN A 246 -17.07 -13.10 17.87
N ILE A 247 -17.31 -11.88 18.36
CA ILE A 247 -18.19 -10.89 17.71
C ILE A 247 -17.54 -10.44 16.40
N GLU A 248 -16.26 -10.10 16.43
CA GLU A 248 -15.49 -9.74 15.22
C GLU A 248 -15.55 -10.83 14.17
N TYR A 249 -15.23 -12.08 14.54
CA TYR A 249 -15.26 -13.22 13.64
C TYR A 249 -16.66 -13.42 13.04
N TRP A 250 -17.70 -13.33 13.88
CA TRP A 250 -19.08 -13.53 13.45
C TRP A 250 -19.54 -12.44 12.47
N ILE A 251 -19.16 -11.17 12.69
CA ILE A 251 -19.46 -10.07 11.77
C ILE A 251 -18.78 -10.29 10.42
N LEU A 252 -17.48 -10.61 10.42
CA LEU A 252 -16.73 -10.88 9.19
C LEU A 252 -17.31 -12.06 8.41
N GLU A 253 -17.65 -13.15 9.10
CA GLU A 253 -18.30 -14.34 8.50
C GLU A 253 -19.64 -13.99 7.85
N ASN A 254 -20.50 -13.23 8.53
CA ASN A 254 -21.82 -12.85 8.00
C ASN A 254 -21.74 -11.83 6.86
N LEU A 255 -20.68 -11.03 6.82
CA LEU A 255 -20.38 -10.12 5.71
C LEU A 255 -19.65 -10.82 4.55
N GLN A 256 -19.24 -12.08 4.72
CA GLN A 256 -18.47 -12.87 3.74
C GLN A 256 -17.15 -12.19 3.35
N VAL A 257 -16.45 -11.64 4.35
CA VAL A 257 -15.17 -10.94 4.21
C VAL A 257 -14.17 -11.45 5.24
N THR A 258 -12.90 -11.23 4.98
CA THR A 258 -11.79 -11.61 5.88
C THR A 258 -11.13 -10.38 6.52
N LYS A 259 -10.22 -10.59 7.47
CA LYS A 259 -9.34 -9.52 7.98
C LYS A 259 -8.40 -8.96 6.91
N GLU A 260 -8.08 -9.71 5.86
CA GLU A 260 -7.33 -9.17 4.71
C GLU A 260 -8.20 -8.25 3.85
N ASP A 261 -9.51 -8.49 3.84
CA ASP A 261 -10.47 -7.63 3.17
C ASP A 261 -10.67 -6.31 3.90
N LEU A 262 -10.70 -6.37 5.24
CA LEU A 262 -10.89 -5.26 6.16
C LEU A 262 -9.78 -5.22 7.23
N PRO A 263 -8.56 -4.78 6.88
CA PRO A 263 -7.39 -4.84 7.78
C PRO A 263 -7.55 -3.96 9.02
N ASP A 264 -8.27 -2.84 8.88
CA ASP A 264 -8.49 -1.87 9.96
C ASP A 264 -9.80 -2.12 10.72
N PHE A 265 -10.57 -3.18 10.38
CA PHE A 265 -11.75 -3.54 11.14
C PHE A 265 -11.35 -3.93 12.56
N VAL A 266 -11.92 -3.28 13.56
CA VAL A 266 -11.63 -3.58 14.97
C VAL A 266 -12.87 -3.31 15.82
N ILE A 267 -13.05 -4.12 16.86
CA ILE A 267 -14.00 -3.88 17.94
C ILE A 267 -13.27 -3.91 19.27
N GLN A 268 -13.50 -2.91 20.11
CA GLN A 268 -12.87 -2.78 21.42
C GLN A 268 -13.87 -2.33 22.49
N GLU A 269 -13.52 -2.50 23.77
CA GLU A 269 -14.34 -1.97 24.85
C GLU A 269 -14.37 -0.44 24.81
N SER A 270 -15.57 0.11 24.97
CA SER A 270 -15.74 1.55 25.14
C SER A 270 -15.31 1.99 26.54
N GLU A 271 -14.76 3.19 26.66
CA GLU A 271 -14.33 3.79 27.93
C GLU A 271 -15.48 3.89 28.95
N ILE A 272 -16.72 4.07 28.47
CA ILE A 272 -17.92 4.16 29.32
C ILE A 272 -18.15 2.88 30.15
N ASN A 273 -17.62 1.73 29.72
CA ASN A 273 -17.78 0.46 30.44
C ASN A 273 -17.13 0.48 31.82
N GLU A 274 -16.08 1.28 32.03
CA GLU A 274 -15.51 1.46 33.36
C GLU A 274 -16.50 2.14 34.31
N GLU A 275 -17.18 3.18 33.83
CA GLU A 275 -18.20 3.90 34.61
C GLU A 275 -19.40 3.02 34.94
N ILE A 276 -19.82 2.15 34.01
CA ILE A 276 -20.88 1.17 34.22
C ILE A 276 -20.48 0.16 35.30
N ARG A 277 -19.24 -0.38 35.24
CA ARG A 277 -18.73 -1.36 36.23
C ARG A 277 -18.74 -0.82 37.65
N ILE A 278 -18.45 0.47 37.83
CA ILE A 278 -18.44 1.13 39.14
C ILE A 278 -19.79 1.75 39.51
N GLY A 279 -20.85 1.51 38.72
CA GLY A 279 -22.22 1.92 39.00
C GLY A 279 -22.48 3.43 38.83
N LYS A 280 -21.66 4.13 38.05
CA LYS A 280 -21.85 5.57 37.74
C LYS A 280 -22.79 5.82 36.57
N ALA A 281 -22.96 4.84 35.68
CA ALA A 281 -23.86 4.90 34.54
C ALA A 281 -24.82 3.69 34.56
N ASP A 282 -26.11 3.96 34.39
CA ASP A 282 -27.17 2.94 34.34
C ASP A 282 -27.60 2.73 32.87
N VAL A 283 -26.69 2.15 32.10
CA VAL A 283 -26.85 1.86 30.66
C VAL A 283 -26.19 0.52 30.34
N ASP A 284 -26.54 -0.04 29.18
CA ASP A 284 -25.88 -1.25 28.65
C ASP A 284 -24.39 -0.99 28.40
N TYR A 285 -23.59 -2.05 28.51
CA TYR A 285 -22.18 -1.98 28.12
C TYR A 285 -22.06 -1.73 26.62
N VAL A 286 -20.98 -1.06 26.20
CA VAL A 286 -20.76 -0.65 24.82
C VAL A 286 -19.41 -1.14 24.32
N LEU A 287 -19.39 -1.64 23.09
CA LEU A 287 -18.18 -1.84 22.31
C LEU A 287 -18.14 -0.79 21.20
N ASP A 288 -16.97 -0.19 21.01
CA ASP A 288 -16.70 0.72 19.91
C ASP A 288 -16.06 -0.05 18.77
N GLY A 289 -16.56 0.17 17.56
CA GLY A 289 -16.07 -0.50 16.36
C GLY A 289 -15.88 0.45 15.20
N THR A 290 -14.97 0.10 14.31
CA THR A 290 -14.77 0.78 13.03
C THR A 290 -14.55 -0.25 11.93
N PHE A 291 -15.04 0.03 10.73
CA PHE A 291 -14.68 -0.76 9.54
C PHE A 291 -13.39 -0.28 8.87
N GLY A 292 -12.81 0.83 9.33
CA GLY A 292 -11.59 1.40 8.74
C GLY A 292 -11.86 2.46 7.68
N GLU A 293 -10.87 3.33 7.46
CA GLU A 293 -10.98 4.48 6.57
C GLU A 293 -11.26 4.06 5.13
N GLY A 294 -12.22 4.72 4.49
CA GLY A 294 -12.60 4.47 3.10
C GLY A 294 -13.56 3.30 2.89
N VAL A 295 -13.91 2.53 3.93
CA VAL A 295 -14.92 1.47 3.82
C VAL A 295 -16.33 2.08 3.78
N LEU A 296 -17.24 1.48 2.99
CA LEU A 296 -18.59 2.02 2.70
C LEU A 296 -18.60 3.46 2.16
N ASN A 297 -17.51 3.92 1.55
CA ASN A 297 -17.35 5.30 1.06
C ASN A 297 -17.47 6.36 2.17
N LYS A 298 -17.17 5.98 3.42
CA LYS A 298 -17.12 6.88 4.57
C LYS A 298 -15.68 7.11 5.00
N GLN A 299 -15.40 8.31 5.52
CA GLN A 299 -14.08 8.65 6.06
C GLN A 299 -13.76 7.78 7.28
N TYR A 300 -14.71 7.62 8.21
CA TYR A 300 -14.63 6.64 9.31
C TYR A 300 -16.02 6.00 9.50
N PRO A 301 -16.25 4.78 9.02
CA PRO A 301 -17.48 4.02 9.25
C PRO A 301 -17.49 3.42 10.66
N ASP A 302 -17.67 4.29 11.65
CA ASP A 302 -17.71 3.91 13.06
C ASP A 302 -19.10 3.45 13.48
N PHE A 303 -19.14 2.50 14.40
CA PHE A 303 -20.35 1.91 14.93
C PHE A 303 -20.14 1.52 16.40
N SER A 304 -21.25 1.27 17.09
CA SER A 304 -21.24 0.78 18.45
C SER A 304 -22.15 -0.44 18.59
N ILE A 305 -21.73 -1.36 19.45
CA ILE A 305 -22.52 -2.55 19.83
C ILE A 305 -22.82 -2.46 21.32
N SER A 306 -24.09 -2.41 21.67
CA SER A 306 -24.54 -2.47 23.06
C SER A 306 -24.79 -3.90 23.50
N TYR A 307 -24.45 -4.21 24.75
CA TYR A 307 -24.66 -5.55 25.30
C TYR A 307 -24.90 -5.55 26.81
N LEU A 308 -25.60 -6.59 27.26
CA LEU A 308 -25.75 -6.93 28.68
C LEU A 308 -24.71 -7.98 29.06
N MET A 309 -24.06 -7.77 30.21
CA MET A 309 -23.16 -8.77 30.78
C MET A 309 -23.93 -9.69 31.74
N THR A 310 -23.86 -10.99 31.50
CA THR A 310 -24.41 -12.00 32.42
C THR A 310 -23.45 -12.29 33.57
N ASN A 311 -23.96 -12.91 34.64
CA ASN A 311 -23.13 -13.35 35.77
C ASN A 311 -22.02 -14.36 35.40
N ASN A 312 -22.11 -14.98 34.22
CA ASN A 312 -21.09 -15.90 33.69
C ASN A 312 -20.13 -15.22 32.71
N ASN A 313 -20.06 -13.87 32.71
CA ASN A 313 -19.27 -13.06 31.79
C ASN A 313 -19.58 -13.31 30.30
N GLN A 314 -20.81 -13.72 29.99
CA GLN A 314 -21.30 -13.75 28.61
C GLN A 314 -21.95 -12.42 28.25
N MET A 315 -21.64 -11.93 27.06
CA MET A 315 -22.23 -10.73 26.46
C MET A 315 -23.48 -11.13 25.67
N ILE A 316 -24.61 -10.52 25.98
CA ILE A 316 -25.85 -10.64 25.21
C ILE A 316 -26.05 -9.33 24.45
N ILE A 317 -25.97 -9.37 23.13
CA ILE A 317 -26.05 -8.17 22.31
C ILE A 317 -27.48 -7.60 22.35
N THR A 318 -27.62 -6.32 22.66
CA THR A 318 -28.91 -5.62 22.78
C THR A 318 -29.16 -4.64 21.65
N ASP A 319 -28.10 -4.04 21.09
CA ASP A 319 -28.18 -3.12 19.96
C ASP A 319 -26.88 -3.15 19.14
N ALA A 320 -26.96 -2.81 17.86
CA ALA A 320 -25.80 -2.57 17.00
C ALA A 320 -26.17 -1.49 15.98
N ARG A 321 -25.42 -0.38 15.97
CA ARG A 321 -25.76 0.79 15.15
C ARG A 321 -24.57 1.61 14.75
N TRP A 322 -24.72 2.34 13.64
CA TRP A 322 -23.76 3.34 13.19
C TRP A 322 -23.69 4.53 14.15
N ASN A 323 -22.50 5.15 14.21
CA ASN A 323 -22.24 6.40 14.91
C ASN A 323 -22.48 7.63 14.01
#